data_AF-A0A849RXB4-F1
#
_entry.id   AF-A0A849RXB4-F1
#
_cell.length_a   1.000
_cell.length_b   1.000
_cell.length_c   1.000
_cell.angle_alpha   90.00
_cell.angle_beta   90.00
_cell.angle_gamma   90.00
#
_symmetry.space_group_name_H-M   'P 1'
#
loop_
_entity.id
_entity.type
_entity.pdbx_description
1 polymer ?
#
loop_
_entity_poly.entity_id
_entity_poly.type
_entity_poly.pdbx_seq_one_letter_code
_entity_poly.pdbx_strand_id
1 'polypeptide(L)' 'MTSRDKIGQLFMVGFLGTSVTPDLASLIKEYKPGGVILFSRNLESVEQMV' A
#
# COMPACT_ATOMS: atom_id res chain seq x y z
N MET A 1 -0.36 18.25 -7.59
CA MET A 1 -0.12 17.66 -6.25
C MET A 1 -0.35 18.71 -5.19
N THR A 2 -1.19 18.41 -4.22
CA THR A 2 -1.40 19.25 -3.03
C THR A 2 -0.25 19.08 -2.03
N SER A 3 -0.14 19.95 -1.04
CA SER A 3 0.83 19.77 0.06
C SER A 3 0.58 18.46 0.83
N ARG A 4 -0.69 18.05 0.97
CA ARG A 4 -1.06 16.76 1.58
C ARG A 4 -0.58 15.58 0.74
N ASP A 5 -0.69 15.66 -0.59
CA ASP A 5 -0.15 14.62 -1.48
C ASP A 5 1.38 14.52 -1.32
N LYS A 6 2.09 15.65 -1.25
CA LYS A 6 3.55 15.67 -1.05
C LYS A 6 3.96 15.03 0.28
N ILE A 7 3.19 15.28 1.34
CA ILE A 7 3.41 14.64 2.65
C ILE A 7 3.15 13.14 2.54
N GLY A 8 2.09 12.72 1.86
CA GLY A 8 1.80 11.30 1.59
C GLY A 8 2.98 10.58 0.95
N GLN A 9 3.63 11.20 -0.03
CA GLN A 9 4.81 10.63 -0.70
C GLN A 9 6.01 10.38 0.21
N LEU A 10 6.04 10.93 1.43
CA LEU A 10 7.10 10.67 2.41
C LEU A 10 6.86 9.41 3.26
N PHE A 11 5.67 8.81 3.16
CA PHE A 11 5.29 7.64 3.94
C PHE A 11 5.33 6.37 3.11
N MET A 12 5.75 5.28 3.76
CA MET A 12 5.61 3.92 3.28
C MET A 12 4.62 3.17 4.18
N VAL A 13 3.63 2.51 3.58
CA VAL A 13 2.56 1.83 4.34
C VAL A 13 2.63 0.32 4.16
N GLY A 14 2.40 -0.42 5.24
CA GLY A 14 2.22 -1.88 5.19
C GLY A 14 0.75 -2.26 5.39
N PHE A 15 0.38 -3.48 5.01
CA PHE A 15 -0.98 -3.99 5.21
C PHE A 15 -0.99 -5.45 5.69
N LEU A 16 -2.18 -5.94 6.01
CA LEU A 16 -2.44 -7.31 6.44
C LEU A 16 -3.14 -8.09 5.31
N GLY A 17 -2.83 -9.37 5.20
CA GLY A 17 -3.36 -10.25 4.16
C GLY A 17 -2.56 -10.17 2.85
N THR A 18 -2.92 -11.02 1.90
CA THR A 18 -2.18 -11.27 0.66
C THR A 18 -2.79 -10.60 -0.56
N SER A 19 -3.93 -9.92 -0.37
CA SER A 19 -4.68 -9.25 -1.43
C SER A 19 -5.02 -7.82 -1.05
N VAL A 20 -5.17 -6.96 -2.06
CA VAL A 20 -5.59 -5.58 -1.87
C VAL A 20 -7.09 -5.54 -1.54
N THR A 21 -7.42 -5.13 -0.32
CA THR A 21 -8.82 -4.95 0.11
C THR A 21 -9.39 -3.61 -0.36
N PRO A 22 -10.72 -3.45 -0.46
CA PRO A 22 -11.35 -2.16 -0.78
C PRO A 22 -10.95 -1.03 0.17
N ASP A 23 -10.77 -1.35 1.46
CA ASP A 23 -10.36 -0.37 2.48
C ASP A 23 -8.93 0.09 2.25
N LEU A 24 -8.02 -0.83 1.94
CA LEU A 24 -6.63 -0.50 1.61
C LEU A 24 -6.56 0.35 0.34
N ALA A 25 -7.32 -0.02 -0.69
CA ALA A 25 -7.39 0.74 -1.94
C ALA A 25 -7.92 2.17 -1.70
N SER A 26 -8.89 2.33 -0.80
CA SER A 26 -9.44 3.64 -0.43
C SER A 26 -8.41 4.47 0.32
N LEU A 27 -7.68 3.87 1.27
CA LEU A 27 -6.60 4.54 2.02
C LEU A 27 -5.49 5.03 1.07
N ILE A 28 -5.05 4.18 0.13
CA ILE A 28 -4.00 4.56 -0.84
C ILE A 28 -4.49 5.72 -1.72
N LYS A 29 -5.75 5.71 -2.16
CA LYS A 29 -6.33 6.81 -2.97
C LYS A 29 -6.44 8.11 -2.19
N GLU A 30 -6.80 8.05 -0.91
CA GLU A 30 -6.99 9.24 -0.07
C GLU A 30 -5.65 9.86 0.36
N TYR A 31 -4.71 9.05 0.84
CA TYR A 31 -3.48 9.53 1.48
C TYR A 31 -2.27 9.54 0.54
N LYS A 32 -2.33 8.81 -0.58
CA LYS A 32 -1.29 8.74 -1.62
C LYS A 32 0.12 8.55 -1.04
N PRO A 33 0.36 7.42 -0.35
CA PRO A 33 1.68 7.08 0.16
C PRO A 33 2.70 7.00 -0.98
N GLY A 34 3.97 7.25 -0.66
CA GLY A 34 5.08 7.15 -1.62
C GLY A 34 5.45 5.72 -1.96
N GLY A 35 5.10 4.77 -1.09
CA GLY A 35 5.30 3.35 -1.35
C GLY A 35 4.48 2.44 -0.43
N VAL A 36 4.43 1.17 -0.80
CA VAL A 36 3.85 0.09 0.01
C VAL A 36 4.96 -0.90 0.33
N ILE A 37 5.08 -1.29 1.59
CA ILE A 37 6.01 -2.33 2.04
C ILE A 37 5.28 -3.67 2.17
N LEU A 38 5.83 -4.69 1.53
CA LEU A 38 5.37 -6.06 1.67
C LEU A 38 6.18 -6.78 2.74
N PHE A 39 5.49 -7.52 3.58
CA PHE A 39 6.04 -8.42 4.60
C PHE A 39 5.74 -9.88 4.22
N SER A 40 6.34 -10.84 4.93
CA SER A 40 6.08 -12.28 4.71
C SER A 40 4.60 -12.64 4.73
N ARG A 41 3.80 -12.00 5.60
CA ARG A 41 2.34 -12.17 5.68
C ARG A 41 1.54 -11.70 4.46
N ASN A 42 2.20 -11.01 3.52
CA ASN A 42 1.57 -10.52 2.29
C ASN A 42 1.87 -11.43 1.09
N LEU A 43 2.67 -12.48 1.27
CA LEU A 43 3.17 -13.37 0.22
C LEU A 43 2.81 -14.83 0.55
N GLU A 44 1.91 -15.42 -0.23
CA GLU A 44 1.57 -16.85 -0.15
C GLU A 44 2.46 -17.70 -1.07
N SER A 45 2.71 -17.23 -2.29
CA SER A 45 3.56 -17.92 -3.25
C SER A 45 4.16 -16.94 -4.26
N VAL A 46 5.12 -17.41 -5.07
CA VAL A 46 5.72 -16.60 -6.12
C VAL A 46 4.69 -16.27 -7.20
N GLU A 47 3.80 -17.21 -7.52
CA GLU A 47 2.73 -17.05 -8.51
C GLU A 47 1.76 -15.93 -8.15
N GLN A 48 1.60 -15.61 -6.85
CA GLN A 48 0.80 -14.48 -6.39
C GLN A 48 1.39 -13.12 -6.83
N MET A 49 2.69 -13.05 -7.11
CA MET A 49 3.39 -11.81 -7.47
C MET A 49 3.47 -11.55 -8.99
N VAL A 50 3.05 -12.51 -9.82
CA VAL A 50 3.19 -12.48 -11.28
C VAL A 50 1.99 -11.82 -11.95
#